data_AF-A0ABD0QGG2-F1
#
_entry.id   AF-A0ABD0QGG2-F1
#
_cell.length_a   1.000
_cell.length_b   1.000
_cell.length_c   1.000
_cell.angle_alpha   90.00
_cell.angle_beta   90.00
_cell.angle_gamma   90.00
#
_symmetry.space_group_name_H-M   'P 1'
#
loop_
_entity.id
_entity.type
_entity.pdbx_description
1 polymer ?
#
loop_
_entity_poly.entity_id
_entity_poly.type
_entity_poly.pdbx_seq_one_letter_code
_entity_poly.pdbx_strand_id
1 'polypeptide(L)' 'PLPALSRIAGLLLPGGCFSDCLMVMQFLRCFGKVLGFDLSADIPSLGVLQAGLLNVGDSMGFIQDLLVHML' A
#
# COMPACT_ATOMS: atom_id res chain seq x y z
N PRO A 1 -17.91 25.01 -14.11
CA PRO A 1 -17.65 24.23 -12.88
C PRO A 1 -17.00 22.89 -13.27
N LEU A 2 -16.00 22.42 -12.52
CA LEU A 2 -15.38 21.11 -12.75
C LEU A 2 -16.39 20.00 -12.43
N PRO A 3 -16.45 18.90 -13.20
CA PRO A 3 -17.35 17.78 -12.91
C PRO A 3 -17.02 17.13 -11.56
N ALA A 4 -18.05 16.72 -10.82
CA ALA A 4 -17.86 15.95 -9.59
C ALA A 4 -17.36 14.55 -9.94
N LEU A 5 -16.16 14.20 -9.48
CA LEU A 5 -15.62 12.85 -9.59
C LEU A 5 -16.11 12.02 -8.41
N SER A 6 -16.72 10.86 -8.68
CA SER A 6 -17.09 9.90 -7.65
C SER A 6 -15.84 9.28 -7.02
N ARG A 7 -15.84 9.15 -5.68
CA ARG A 7 -14.77 8.41 -4.98
C ARG A 7 -14.82 6.92 -5.34
N ILE A 8 -13.66 6.29 -5.32
CA ILE A 8 -13.51 4.84 -5.43
C ILE A 8 -14.23 4.19 -4.23
N ALA A 9 -15.11 3.22 -4.48
CA ALA A 9 -15.83 2.52 -3.42
C ALA A 9 -14.86 1.76 -2.50
N GLY A 10 -15.05 1.87 -1.19
CA GLY A 10 -14.19 1.24 -0.18
C GLY A 10 -12.85 1.94 0.08
N LEU A 11 -12.55 3.03 -0.64
CA LEU A 11 -11.36 3.84 -0.39
C LEU A 11 -11.60 4.79 0.79
N LEU A 12 -10.90 4.53 1.89
CA LEU A 12 -10.93 5.35 3.09
C LEU A 12 -9.80 6.40 3.08
N LEU A 13 -8.70 6.13 2.39
CA LEU A 13 -7.57 7.04 2.29
C LEU A 13 -7.89 8.31 1.48
N PRO A 14 -7.26 9.45 1.82
CA PRO A 14 -7.18 10.60 0.92
C PRO A 14 -6.54 10.23 -0.41
N GLY A 15 -6.93 10.91 -1.50
CA GLY A 15 -6.44 10.59 -2.85
C GLY A 15 -4.91 10.65 -3.00
N GLY A 16 -4.24 11.59 -2.31
CA GLY A 16 -2.77 11.66 -2.28
C GLY A 16 -2.16 10.42 -1.64
N CYS A 17 -2.60 10.07 -0.44
CA CYS A 17 -2.12 8.88 0.27
C CYS A 17 -2.40 7.58 -0.51
N PHE A 18 -3.54 7.50 -1.21
CA PHE A 18 -3.82 6.38 -2.10
C PHE A 18 -2.86 6.31 -3.29
N SER A 19 -2.52 7.46 -3.89
CA SER A 19 -1.52 7.55 -4.95
C SER A 19 -0.14 7.09 -4.46
N ASP A 20 0.24 7.48 -3.25
CA ASP A 20 1.51 7.05 -2.63
C ASP A 20 1.54 5.53 -2.44
N CYS A 21 0.44 4.92 -1.96
CA CYS A 21 0.30 3.47 -1.86
C CYS A 21 0.46 2.77 -3.22
N LEU A 22 -0.11 3.33 -4.29
CA LEU A 22 0.06 2.80 -5.64
C LEU A 22 1.53 2.86 -6.10
N MET A 23 2.22 3.97 -5.82
CA MET A 23 3.65 4.10 -6.14
C MET A 23 4.49 3.08 -5.38
N VAL A 24 4.28 2.90 -4.07
CA VAL A 24 5.00 1.92 -3.26
C VAL A 24 4.75 0.49 -3.75
N MET A 25 3.50 0.11 -4.01
CA MET A 25 3.20 -1.22 -4.57
C MET A 25 3.87 -1.43 -5.93
N GLN A 26 3.87 -0.41 -6.79
CA GLN A 26 4.49 -0.52 -8.11
C GLN A 26 6.00 -0.70 -7.97
N PHE A 27 6.64 0.05 -7.07
CA PHE A 27 8.04 -0.11 -6.74
C PHE A 27 8.35 -1.53 -6.25
N LEU A 28 7.59 -2.05 -5.29
CA LEU A 28 7.77 -3.40 -4.76
C LEU A 28 7.55 -4.49 -5.82
N ARG A 29 6.59 -4.33 -6.73
CA ARG A 29 6.40 -5.30 -7.83
C ARG A 29 7.53 -5.27 -8.85
N CYS A 30 8.05 -4.08 -9.16
CA CYS A 30 9.12 -3.91 -10.14
C CYS A 30 10.49 -4.35 -9.60
N PHE A 31 10.79 -4.00 -8.35
CA PHE A 31 12.12 -4.15 -7.75
C PHE A 31 12.17 -5.19 -6.63
N GLY A 32 11.04 -5.73 -6.18
CA GLY A 32 10.95 -6.62 -5.01
C GLY A 32 11.86 -7.83 -5.10
N LYS A 33 11.92 -8.49 -6.27
CA LYS A 33 12.83 -9.63 -6.50
C LYS A 33 14.31 -9.26 -6.29
N VAL A 34 14.71 -8.04 -6.69
CA VAL A 34 16.11 -7.57 -6.56
C VAL A 34 16.41 -7.21 -5.10
N LEU A 35 15.39 -6.76 -4.38
CA LEU A 35 15.47 -6.42 -2.96
C LEU A 35 15.32 -7.64 -2.03
N GLY A 36 15.13 -8.85 -2.57
CA GLY A 36 15.00 -10.08 -1.79
C GLY A 36 13.59 -10.42 -1.33
N PHE A 37 12.57 -9.66 -1.77
CA PHE A 37 11.17 -9.94 -1.45
C PHE A 37 10.60 -11.11 -2.27
N ASP A 38 9.81 -11.95 -1.61
CA ASP A 38 8.89 -12.86 -2.25
C ASP A 38 7.65 -12.10 -2.71
N LEU A 39 7.46 -11.98 -4.03
CA LEU A 39 6.32 -11.28 -4.62
C LEU A 39 4.96 -11.87 -4.21
N SER A 40 4.92 -13.13 -3.75
CA SER A 40 3.69 -13.82 -3.37
C SER A 40 3.33 -13.65 -1.89
N ALA A 41 4.31 -13.41 -1.02
CA ALA A 41 4.14 -13.34 0.43
C ALA A 41 4.37 -11.92 0.99
N ASP A 42 5.34 -11.19 0.45
CA ASP A 42 5.84 -9.96 1.06
C ASP A 42 5.24 -8.69 0.42
N ILE A 43 4.54 -8.81 -0.71
CA ILE A 43 3.89 -7.65 -1.35
C ILE A 43 2.49 -7.47 -0.76
N PRO A 44 2.22 -6.35 -0.05
CA PRO A 44 0.89 -6.08 0.48
C PRO A 44 -0.11 -5.79 -0.64
N SER A 45 -1.37 -6.15 -0.39
CA SER A 45 -2.47 -5.60 -1.18
C SER A 45 -2.75 -4.14 -0.79
N LEU A 46 -3.47 -3.41 -1.65
CA LEU A 46 -3.97 -2.06 -1.30
C LEU A 46 -4.80 -2.04 -0.01
N GLY A 47 -5.54 -3.11 0.24
CA GLY A 47 -6.33 -3.25 1.46
C GLY A 47 -5.43 -3.28 2.70
N VAL A 48 -4.34 -4.05 2.64
CA VAL A 48 -3.35 -4.17 3.72
C VAL A 48 -2.61 -2.84 3.94
N LEU A 49 -2.19 -2.16 2.86
CA LEU A 49 -1.57 -0.83 2.95
C LEU A 49 -2.52 0.20 3.58
N GLN A 50 -3.77 0.27 3.12
CA GLN A 50 -4.77 1.17 3.69
C GLN A 50 -5.04 0.86 5.17
N ALA A 51 -5.25 -0.42 5.50
CA ALA A 51 -5.53 -0.87 6.85
C ALA A 51 -4.35 -0.56 7.79
N GLY A 52 -3.12 -0.84 7.38
CA GLY A 52 -1.92 -0.55 8.15
C GLY A 52 -1.70 0.95 8.36
N LEU A 53 -1.88 1.79 7.32
CA LEU A 53 -1.74 3.25 7.44
C LEU A 53 -2.84 3.90 8.30
N LEU A 54 -4.04 3.33 8.30
CA LEU A 54 -5.14 3.78 9.16
C LEU A 54 -5.09 3.16 10.56
N ASN A 55 -4.13 2.27 10.82
CA ASN A 55 -4.05 1.49 12.05
C ASN A 55 -5.35 0.73 12.38
N VAL A 56 -5.94 0.10 11.35
CA VAL A 56 -7.17 -0.68 11.44
C VAL A 56 -6.85 -2.15 11.16
N GLY A 57 -7.28 -3.04 12.05
CA GLY A 57 -7.03 -4.48 11.93
C GLY A 57 -5.57 -4.85 12.20
N ASP A 58 -5.17 -6.04 11.74
CA ASP A 58 -3.86 -6.65 12.07
C ASP A 58 -2.77 -6.39 11.01
N SER A 59 -3.00 -5.41 10.13
CA SER A 59 -2.09 -5.11 9.01
C SER A 59 -0.89 -4.24 9.41
N MET A 60 -0.89 -3.66 10.61
CA MET A 60 0.19 -2.77 11.05
C MET A 60 1.53 -3.50 11.17
N GLY A 61 1.55 -4.72 11.74
CA GLY A 61 2.77 -5.51 11.88
C GLY A 61 3.41 -5.82 10.53
N PHE A 62 2.59 -6.22 9.56
CA PHE A 62 3.05 -6.46 8.18
C PHE A 62 3.71 -5.22 7.55
N ILE A 63 3.11 -4.02 7.72
CA ILE A 63 3.70 -2.78 7.19
C ILE A 63 5.00 -2.42 7.89
N GLN A 64 5.11 -2.67 9.20
CA GLN A 64 6.37 -2.47 9.93
C GLN A 64 7.46 -3.41 9.45
N ASP A 65 7.15 -4.71 9.30
CA ASP A 65 8.10 -5.71 8.81
C ASP A 65 8.60 -5.35 7.39
N LEU A 66 7.68 -4.90 6.53
CA LEU A 66 8.03 -4.39 5.20
C LEU A 66 9.01 -3.20 5.28
N LEU A 67 8.76 -2.23 6.15
CA LEU A 67 9.64 -1.07 6.33
C LEU A 67 11.02 -1.50 6.86
N VAL A 68 11.06 -2.41 7.82
CA VAL A 68 12.32 -2.95 8.38
C VAL A 68 13.11 -3.70 7.31
N HIS A 69 12.45 -4.43 6.41
CA HIS A 69 13.12 -5.14 5.32
C HIS A 69 13.73 -4.19 4.28
N MET A 70 13.19 -2.97 4.14
CA MET A 70 13.69 -1.97 3.20
C MET A 70 14.80 -1.06 3.76
N LEU A 71 15.11 -1.18 5.06
CA LEU A 71 16.12 -0.41 5.80
C LEU A 71 17.45 -1.17 5.87
#